data_AF-A0A1R3X466-F1
#
_entry.id   AF-A0A1R3X466-F1
#
_cell.length_a   1.000
_cell.length_b   1.000
_cell.length_c   1.000
_cell.angle_alpha   90.00
_cell.angle_beta   90.00
_cell.angle_gamma   90.00
#
_symmetry.space_group_name_H-M   'P 1'
#
loop_
_entity.id
_entity.type
_entity.pdbx_description
1 polymer ?
#
loop_
_entity_poly.entity_id
_entity_poly.type
_entity_poly.pdbx_seq_one_letter_code
_entity_poly.pdbx_strand_id
1 'polypeptide(L)'
;MTPELQYLVYAVILLVVHVLVQATFSDLSKGIGWALGPQDENRDQSVVAGRIQRALRNYLETLPAFIALALVLAVTELGNATSALGAAVWFWARVAYVPAYASGIPLVRSVAFFASLAGLVMMILPLL
;
A
#
# COMPACT_ATOMS: atom_id res chain seq x y z
N MET A 1 11.04 14.97 13.27
CA MET A 1 10.39 13.69 12.87
C MET A 1 11.44 12.89 12.11
N THR A 2 11.63 11.61 12.45
CA THR A 2 12.57 10.76 11.71
C THR A 2 12.05 10.52 10.28
N PRO A 3 12.93 10.26 9.29
CA PRO A 3 12.50 9.95 7.93
C PRO A 3 11.47 8.81 7.87
N GLU A 4 11.63 7.78 8.70
CA GLU A 4 10.72 6.63 8.77
C GLU A 4 9.32 7.03 9.23
N LEU A 5 9.22 7.89 10.24
CA LEU A 5 7.93 8.43 10.69
C LEU A 5 7.29 9.36 9.64
N GLN A 6 8.10 10.10 8.88
CA GLN A 6 7.59 10.89 7.76
C GLN A 6 6.96 10.00 6.68
N TYR A 7 7.64 8.92 6.30
CA TYR A 7 7.09 7.95 5.35
C TYR A 7 5.90 7.17 5.92
N LEU A 8 5.82 6.98 7.25
CA LEU A 8 4.61 6.46 7.89
C LEU A 8 3.41 7.38 7.70
N VAL A 9 3.57 8.70 7.85
CA VAL A 9 2.50 9.66 7.53
C VAL A 9 2.09 9.54 6.06
N TYR A 10 3.06 9.44 5.13
CA TYR A 10 2.77 9.25 3.71
C TYR A 10 2.08 7.91 3.43
N ALA A 11 2.44 6.84 4.13
CA ALA A 11 1.81 5.53 4.01
C ALA A 11 0.34 5.55 4.46
N VAL A 12 0.00 6.33 5.49
CA VAL A 12 -1.39 6.56 5.91
C VAL A 12 -2.16 7.33 4.84
N ILE A 13 -1.56 8.39 4.27
CA ILE A 13 -2.18 9.13 3.16
C ILE A 13 -2.43 8.19 1.96
N LEU A 14 -1.45 7.36 1.61
CA LEU A 14 -1.57 6.40 0.52
C LEU A 14 -2.62 5.32 0.81
N LEU A 15 -2.79 4.89 2.07
CA LEU A 15 -3.88 4.00 2.47
C LEU A 15 -5.25 4.64 2.20
N VAL A 16 -5.44 5.91 2.59
CA VAL A 16 -6.67 6.65 2.32
C VAL A 16 -6.93 6.72 0.82
N VAL A 17 -5.92 7.04 0.02
CA VAL A 17 -6.03 7.04 -1.45
C VAL A 17 -6.44 5.65 -1.97
N HIS A 18 -5.85 4.57 -1.48
CA HIS A 18 -6.22 3.22 -1.86
C HIS A 18 -7.70 2.90 -1.56
N VAL A 19 -8.18 3.28 -0.37
CA VAL A 19 -9.57 3.06 0.04
C VAL A 19 -10.52 3.85 -0.84
N LEU A 20 -10.24 5.14 -1.07
CA LEU A 20 -11.08 5.99 -1.92
C LEU A 20 -11.13 5.47 -3.36
N VAL A 21 -9.99 5.15 -3.96
CA VAL A 21 -9.93 4.61 -5.33
C VAL A 21 -10.66 3.27 -5.41
N GLN A 22 -10.48 2.37 -4.44
CA GLN A 22 -11.18 1.09 -4.43
C GLN A 22 -12.70 1.26 -4.30
N ALA A 23 -13.16 2.13 -3.40
CA ALA A 23 -14.58 2.43 -3.21
C ALA A 23 -15.18 2.99 -4.50
N THR A 24 -14.58 4.03 -5.08
CA THR A 24 -15.06 4.65 -6.33
C THR A 24 -15.19 3.65 -7.46
N PHE A 25 -14.17 2.82 -7.72
CA PHE A 25 -14.25 1.82 -8.80
C PHE A 25 -15.25 0.71 -8.50
N SER A 26 -15.44 0.33 -7.24
CA SER A 26 -16.49 -0.62 -6.84
C SER A 26 -17.88 -0.04 -7.12
N ASP A 27 -18.13 1.20 -6.69
CA ASP A 27 -19.44 1.85 -6.81
C ASP A 27 -19.81 2.11 -8.28
N LEU A 28 -18.85 2.58 -9.07
CA LEU A 28 -19.04 2.73 -10.52
C LEU A 28 -19.31 1.39 -11.21
N SER A 29 -18.71 0.30 -10.73
CA SER A 29 -18.90 -1.03 -11.33
C SER A 29 -20.24 -1.69 -10.96
N LYS A 30 -20.71 -1.48 -9.73
CA LYS A 30 -21.95 -2.09 -9.21
C LYS A 30 -23.17 -1.19 -9.39
N GLY A 31 -22.96 0.08 -9.74
CA GLY A 31 -23.97 1.11 -9.94
C GLY A 31 -24.22 1.96 -8.69
N ILE A 32 -24.41 3.27 -8.88
CA ILE A 32 -24.56 4.26 -7.81
C ILE A 32 -25.75 3.95 -6.89
N GLY A 33 -26.86 3.45 -7.44
CA GLY A 33 -28.04 3.08 -6.64
C GLY A 33 -27.77 1.93 -5.66
N TRP A 34 -26.87 1.01 -6.00
CA TRP A 34 -26.40 -0.02 -5.07
C TRP A 34 -25.49 0.57 -4.00
N ALA A 35 -24.55 1.43 -4.41
CA ALA A 35 -23.57 2.06 -3.50
C ALA A 35 -24.24 2.92 -2.41
N LEU A 36 -25.29 3.66 -2.78
CA LEU A 36 -26.07 4.50 -1.85
C LEU A 36 -27.14 3.72 -1.07
N GLY A 37 -27.37 2.45 -1.43
CA GLY A 37 -28.35 1.58 -0.78
C GLY A 37 -27.75 0.70 0.32
N PRO A 38 -28.51 -0.29 0.83
CA PRO A 38 -28.06 -1.21 1.89
C PRO A 38 -26.91 -2.15 1.49
N GLN A 39 -26.60 -2.27 0.20
CA GLN A 39 -25.53 -3.13 -0.35
C GLN A 39 -25.68 -4.65 -0.11
N ASP A 40 -26.85 -5.12 0.34
CA ASP A 40 -27.12 -6.55 0.61
C ASP A 40 -27.16 -7.40 -0.68
N GLU A 41 -27.49 -6.80 -1.82
CA GLU A 41 -27.53 -7.49 -3.11
C GLU A 41 -26.10 -7.77 -3.59
N ASN A 42 -25.77 -9.03 -3.86
CA ASN A 42 -24.49 -9.39 -4.47
C ASN A 42 -24.46 -8.97 -5.94
N ARG A 43 -23.58 -8.03 -6.28
CA ARG A 43 -23.31 -7.59 -7.65
C ARG A 43 -21.86 -7.85 -8.03
N ASP A 44 -21.66 -8.32 -9.24
CA ASP A 44 -20.32 -8.53 -9.80
C ASP A 44 -19.59 -7.19 -9.99
N GLN A 45 -18.28 -7.22 -9.81
CA GLN A 45 -17.41 -6.09 -10.07
C GLN A 45 -16.78 -6.19 -11.46
N SER A 46 -16.45 -5.04 -12.04
CA SER A 46 -15.62 -5.02 -13.25
C SER A 46 -14.23 -5.61 -12.98
N VAL A 47 -13.58 -6.11 -14.03
CA VAL A 47 -12.22 -6.70 -13.92
C VAL A 47 -11.24 -5.71 -13.30
N VAL A 48 -11.35 -4.42 -13.64
CA VAL A 48 -10.49 -3.35 -13.11
C VAL A 48 -10.79 -3.09 -11.63
N ALA A 49 -12.06 -3.00 -11.24
CA ALA A 49 -12.44 -2.82 -9.84
C ALA A 49 -11.92 -3.98 -8.97
N GLY A 50 -12.05 -5.23 -9.45
CA GLY A 50 -11.48 -6.40 -8.78
C GLY A 50 -9.95 -6.37 -8.70
N ARG A 51 -9.25 -5.83 -9.71
CA ARG A 51 -7.79 -5.62 -9.66
C ARG A 51 -7.41 -4.62 -8.57
N ILE A 52 -8.08 -3.46 -8.53
CA ILE A 52 -7.84 -2.42 -7.52
C ILE A 52 -8.12 -2.95 -6.10
N GLN A 53 -9.19 -3.74 -5.91
CA GLN A 53 -9.50 -4.35 -4.62
C GLN A 53 -8.37 -5.27 -4.15
N ARG A 54 -7.81 -6.10 -5.03
CA ARG A 54 -6.65 -6.95 -4.70
C ARG A 54 -5.40 -6.11 -4.41
N ALA A 55 -5.22 -4.97 -5.08
CA ALA A 55 -4.11 -4.06 -4.80
C ALA A 55 -4.18 -3.48 -3.38
N LEU A 56 -5.36 -3.05 -2.93
CA LEU A 56 -5.58 -2.60 -1.55
C LEU A 56 -5.33 -3.73 -0.54
N ARG A 57 -5.87 -4.95 -0.78
CA ARG A 57 -5.61 -6.09 0.10
C ARG A 57 -4.11 -6.38 0.26
N ASN A 58 -3.37 -6.37 -0.84
CA ASN A 58 -1.92 -6.56 -0.79
C ASN A 58 -1.17 -5.40 -0.10
N TYR A 59 -1.68 -4.17 -0.18
CA TYR A 59 -1.11 -3.04 0.58
C TYR A 59 -1.24 -3.29 2.09
N LEU A 60 -2.42 -3.73 2.51
CA LEU A 60 -2.72 -4.06 3.91
C LEU A 60 -1.91 -5.27 4.44
N GLU A 61 -1.42 -6.17 3.59
CA GLU A 61 -0.55 -7.29 4.02
C GLU A 61 0.83 -6.82 4.49
N THR A 62 1.35 -5.73 3.93
CA THR A 62 2.73 -5.25 4.21
C THR A 62 2.75 -3.99 5.07
N LEU A 63 1.66 -3.22 5.10
CA LEU A 63 1.56 -1.99 5.88
C LEU A 63 1.79 -2.22 7.38
N PRO A 64 1.24 -3.25 8.07
CA PRO A 64 1.50 -3.47 9.49
C PRO A 64 2.99 -3.67 9.82
N ALA A 65 3.71 -4.37 8.93
CA ALA A 65 5.15 -4.55 9.09
C ALA A 65 5.90 -3.21 8.96
N PHE A 66 5.53 -2.39 7.97
CA PHE A 66 6.09 -1.05 7.81
C PHE A 66 5.83 -0.16 9.04
N ILE A 67 4.59 -0.16 9.55
CA ILE A 67 4.21 0.59 10.75
C ILE A 67 5.09 0.18 11.94
N ALA A 68 5.18 -1.13 12.19
CA ALA A 68 5.97 -1.66 13.29
C ALA A 68 7.45 -1.26 13.19
N LEU A 69 8.06 -1.39 12.01
CA LEU A 69 9.46 -1.04 11.79
C LEU A 69 9.71 0.46 11.97
N ALA A 70 8.86 1.31 11.38
CA ALA A 70 9.00 2.77 11.49
C ALA A 70 8.90 3.24 12.95
N LEU A 71 7.99 2.65 13.74
CA LEU A 71 7.82 2.96 15.15
C LEU A 71 8.99 2.44 15.99
N VAL A 72 9.43 1.19 15.79
CA VAL A 72 10.54 0.61 16.54
C VAL A 72 11.83 1.38 16.29
N LEU A 73 12.15 1.72 15.03
CA LEU A 73 13.32 2.53 14.69
C LEU A 73 13.28 3.92 15.35
N ALA A 74 12.10 4.54 15.44
CA ALA A 74 11.95 5.84 16.06
C ALA A 74 12.10 5.78 17.59
N VAL A 75 11.55 4.76 18.25
CA VAL A 75 11.60 4.60 19.71
C VAL A 75 12.98 4.15 20.20
N THR A 76 13.67 3.32 19.41
CA THR A 76 15.01 2.81 19.76
C THR A 76 16.13 3.76 19.34
N GLU A 77 15.82 4.81 18.57
CA GLU A 77 16.80 5.74 17.98
C GLU A 77 17.87 5.05 17.11
N LEU A 78 17.59 3.83 16.62
CA LEU A 78 18.47 3.05 15.74
C LEU A 78 18.29 3.39 14.24
N GLY A 79 17.39 4.32 13.92
CA GLY A 79 17.20 4.82 12.56
C GLY A 79 18.49 5.43 11.97
N ASN A 80 18.82 5.06 10.74
CA ASN A 80 20.00 5.54 10.03
C ASN A 80 19.70 5.73 8.52
N ALA A 81 20.74 6.04 7.74
CA ALA A 81 20.60 6.24 6.29
C ALA A 81 20.01 5.02 5.56
N THR A 82 20.32 3.80 6.01
CA THR A 82 19.82 2.56 5.41
C THR A 82 18.33 2.37 5.69
N SER A 83 17.86 2.59 6.92
CA SER A 83 16.42 2.51 7.22
C SER A 83 15.63 3.63 6.57
N ALA A 84 16.18 4.85 6.49
CA ALA A 84 15.56 5.96 5.80
C ALA A 84 15.38 5.67 4.30
N LEU A 85 16.41 5.10 3.66
CA LEU A 85 16.33 4.65 2.27
C LEU A 85 15.34 3.48 2.13
N GLY A 86 15.36 2.52 3.05
CA GLY A 86 14.42 1.40 3.07
C GLY A 86 12.97 1.87 3.13
N ALA A 87 12.68 2.87 3.96
CA ALA A 87 11.36 3.47 4.07
C ALA A 87 10.91 4.14 2.75
N ALA A 88 11.82 4.89 2.12
CA ALA A 88 11.57 5.51 0.83
C ALA A 88 11.32 4.47 -0.28
N VAL A 89 12.15 3.44 -0.36
CA VAL A 89 12.02 2.35 -1.34
C VAL A 89 10.69 1.63 -1.16
N TRP A 90 10.32 1.28 0.08
CA TRP A 90 9.02 0.67 0.35
C TRP A 90 7.89 1.57 -0.15
N PHE A 91 7.88 2.84 0.26
CA PHE A 91 6.79 3.77 -0.06
C PHE A 91 6.62 3.95 -1.57
N TRP A 92 7.68 4.29 -2.29
CA TRP A 92 7.60 4.55 -3.74
C TRP A 92 7.28 3.28 -4.53
N ALA A 93 7.75 2.12 -4.08
CA ALA A 93 7.36 0.84 -4.65
C ALA A 93 5.84 0.59 -4.47
N ARG A 94 5.26 0.94 -3.31
CA ARG A 94 3.81 0.86 -3.11
C ARG A 94 3.01 1.85 -3.96
N VAL A 95 3.53 3.07 -4.15
CA VAL A 95 2.93 4.05 -5.09
C VAL A 95 2.90 3.49 -6.50
N ALA A 96 4.01 2.91 -6.98
CA ALA A 96 4.10 2.30 -8.31
C ALA A 96 3.25 1.03 -8.46
N TYR A 97 3.02 0.30 -7.35
CA TYR A 97 2.23 -0.94 -7.36
C TYR A 97 0.78 -0.72 -7.81
N VAL A 98 0.16 0.41 -7.46
CA VAL A 98 -1.25 0.70 -7.79
C VAL A 98 -1.50 0.77 -9.30
N PRO A 99 -0.83 1.64 -10.08
CA PRO A 99 -1.00 1.68 -11.53
C PRO A 99 -0.53 0.40 -12.21
N ALA A 100 0.54 -0.23 -11.70
CA ALA A 100 1.03 -1.51 -12.21
C ALA A 100 -0.01 -2.65 -12.08
N TYR A 101 -0.76 -2.66 -10.98
CA TYR A 101 -1.79 -3.67 -10.76
C TYR A 101 -3.03 -3.40 -11.62
N ALA A 102 -3.38 -2.13 -11.83
CA ALA A 102 -4.51 -1.74 -12.67
C ALA A 102 -4.26 -2.04 -14.16
N SER A 103 -3.04 -1.78 -14.66
CA SER A 103 -2.67 -1.93 -16.08
C SER A 103 -2.76 -3.36 -16.61
N GLY A 104 -2.63 -4.36 -15.73
CA GLY A 104 -2.63 -5.77 -16.11
C GLY A 104 -1.39 -6.21 -16.87
N ILE A 105 -0.34 -5.39 -16.91
CA ILE A 105 0.94 -5.75 -17.52
C ILE A 105 1.61 -6.82 -16.66
N PRO A 106 2.02 -7.96 -17.24
CA PRO A 106 2.73 -9.01 -16.50
C PRO A 106 3.99 -8.47 -15.82
N LEU A 107 4.34 -9.05 -14.67
CA LEU A 107 5.60 -8.81 -13.93
C LEU A 107 5.81 -7.41 -13.32
N VAL A 108 5.21 -6.33 -13.83
CA VAL A 108 5.43 -4.97 -13.30
C VAL A 108 5.04 -4.89 -11.82
N ARG A 109 3.88 -5.46 -11.46
CA ARG A 109 3.45 -5.53 -10.06
C ARG A 109 4.43 -6.34 -9.19
N SER A 110 5.03 -7.40 -9.73
CA SER A 110 5.91 -8.28 -8.99
C SER A 110 7.24 -7.59 -8.69
N VAL A 111 7.78 -6.85 -9.65
CA VAL A 111 8.98 -6.02 -9.44
C VAL A 111 8.73 -4.99 -8.34
N ALA A 112 7.61 -4.27 -8.40
CA ALA A 112 7.23 -3.32 -7.36
C ALA A 112 7.04 -4.00 -6.00
N PHE A 113 6.43 -5.18 -5.95
CA PHE A 113 6.28 -5.94 -4.71
C PHE A 113 7.63 -6.32 -4.09
N PHE A 114 8.54 -6.92 -4.87
CA PHE A 114 9.84 -7.33 -4.37
C PHE A 114 10.72 -6.14 -3.98
N ALA A 115 10.64 -5.02 -4.71
CA ALA A 115 11.27 -3.77 -4.31
C ALA A 115 10.75 -3.29 -2.94
N SER A 116 9.44 -3.36 -2.71
CA SER A 116 8.88 -3.01 -1.39
C SER A 116 9.39 -3.94 -0.29
N LEU A 117 9.51 -5.24 -0.57
CA LEU A 117 10.04 -6.20 0.40
C LEU A 117 11.50 -5.92 0.75
N ALA A 118 12.31 -5.56 -0.24
CA ALA A 118 13.69 -5.12 -0.03
C ALA A 118 13.76 -3.87 0.86
N GLY A 119 12.84 -2.92 0.67
CA GLY A 119 12.71 -1.75 1.56
C GLY A 119 12.47 -2.13 3.01
N LEU A 120 11.60 -3.11 3.29
CA LEU A 120 11.39 -3.61 4.66
C LEU A 120 12.65 -4.27 5.22
N VAL A 121 13.35 -5.07 4.43
CA VAL A 121 14.63 -5.69 4.86
C VAL A 121 15.63 -4.61 5.24
N MET A 122 15.76 -3.55 4.45
CA MET A 122 16.66 -2.43 4.75
C MET A 122 16.30 -1.71 6.06
N MET A 123 15.00 -1.61 6.40
CA MET A 123 14.55 -1.08 7.69
C MET A 123 14.83 -2.03 8.86
N ILE A 124 14.88 -3.34 8.61
CA ILE A 124 15.23 -4.33 9.64
C ILE A 124 16.72 -4.29 9.99
N LEU A 125 17.60 -4.05 9.01
CA LEU A 125 19.06 -4.18 9.20
C LEU A 125 19.62 -3.38 10.40
N PRO A 126 19.22 -2.13 10.69
CA PRO A 126 19.73 -1.40 11.85
C PRO A 126 19.23 -1.89 13.20
N LEU A 127 18.20 -2.77 13.21
CA LEU A 127 17.62 -3.35 14.43
C LEU A 127 18.28 -4.68 14.83
N LEU A 128 19.23 -5.18 14.02
CA LEU A 128 19.98 -6.41 14.24
C LEU A 128 21.43 -6.09 14.62
#